data_AF-A0A443YLB0-F1
#
_entry.id   AF-A0A443YLB0-F1
#
_cell.length_a   1.000
_cell.length_b   1.000
_cell.length_c   1.000
_cell.angle_alpha   90.00
_cell.angle_beta   90.00
_cell.angle_gamma   90.00
#
_symmetry.space_group_name_H-M   'P 1'
#
loop_
_entity.id
_entity.type
_entity.pdbx_description
1 polymer ?
#
loop_
_entity_poly.entity_id
_entity_poly.type
_entity_poly.pdbx_seq_one_letter_code
_entity_poly.pdbx_strand_id
1 'polypeptide(L)'
;MRSNTNLQISNNKTPHCRRCGDCCRSGGPALHTEDLPLIEDGSISLSEIVTLRTGERAFDQPGQMVAPLETEILKIKGRDGSWACIYFSPESSTCSMYETRPAECEALFCEDTGPLLAMYDKDRLTRADLLPEGHPLLSLMADHDAKCDPVLMESLAKAAREGDREAGEALKGMVVFDMEMRRLVPEKTGMDPNMNEFLFGRPLRTLLGTMNIKVYEMDETIRFNFHA
;
A
#
# COMPACT_ATOMS: atom_id res chain seq x y z
N MET A 1 43.81 54.63 -5.34
CA MET A 1 42.98 53.67 -6.11
C MET A 1 43.06 52.32 -5.38
N ARG A 2 42.03 52.00 -4.58
CA ARG A 2 41.93 50.71 -3.89
C ARG A 2 40.99 49.85 -4.73
N SER A 3 41.54 48.87 -5.45
CA SER A 3 40.74 47.85 -6.13
C SER A 3 40.16 46.91 -5.08
N ASN A 4 38.87 47.06 -4.80
CA ASN A 4 38.10 46.06 -4.06
C ASN A 4 37.78 44.93 -5.03
N THR A 5 38.55 43.84 -4.97
CA THR A 5 38.20 42.58 -5.61
C THR A 5 37.09 41.94 -4.79
N ASN A 6 35.84 42.09 -5.26
CA ASN A 6 34.71 41.32 -4.77
C ASN A 6 34.94 39.84 -5.10
N LEU A 7 35.35 39.06 -4.10
CA LEU A 7 35.29 37.60 -4.17
C LEU A 7 33.81 37.21 -4.12
N GLN A 8 33.21 36.94 -5.28
CA GLN A 8 31.93 36.23 -5.33
C GLN A 8 32.19 34.79 -4.88
N ILE A 9 31.87 34.50 -3.63
CA ILE A 9 31.78 33.13 -3.11
C ILE A 9 30.52 32.53 -3.74
N SER A 10 30.68 31.80 -4.84
CA SER A 10 29.60 30.96 -5.38
C SER A 10 29.34 29.82 -4.40
N ASN A 11 28.37 30.00 -3.52
CA ASN A 11 27.84 28.95 -2.65
C ASN A 11 27.03 27.97 -3.53
N ASN A 12 27.73 27.15 -4.31
CA ASN A 12 27.12 26.06 -5.06
C ASN A 12 26.94 24.86 -4.11
N LYS A 13 26.03 25.02 -3.14
CA LYS A 13 25.58 23.88 -2.33
C LYS A 13 24.62 23.07 -3.19
N THR A 14 25.02 21.87 -3.57
CA THR A 14 24.12 20.89 -4.17
C THR A 14 22.90 20.73 -3.24
N PRO A 15 21.67 20.85 -3.74
CA PRO A 15 20.48 20.61 -2.94
C PRO A 15 20.55 19.20 -2.34
N HIS A 16 20.20 19.05 -1.07
CA HIS A 16 20.24 17.76 -0.37
C HIS A 16 19.00 17.58 0.50
N CYS A 17 18.59 16.32 0.69
CA CYS A 17 17.48 16.00 1.58
C CYS A 17 17.81 16.41 3.03
N ARG A 18 16.94 17.24 3.61
CA ARG A 18 17.03 17.70 5.01
C ARG A 18 16.53 16.69 6.05
N ARG A 19 16.11 15.50 5.61
CA ARG A 19 15.58 14.39 6.46
C ARG A 19 14.43 14.83 7.40
N CYS A 20 13.50 15.67 6.93
CA CYS A 20 12.37 16.16 7.74
C CYS A 20 11.25 15.14 7.99
N GLY A 21 11.21 14.06 7.20
CA GLY A 21 10.20 13.00 7.34
C GLY A 21 8.83 13.32 6.72
N ASP A 22 8.67 14.47 6.06
CA ASP A 22 7.38 14.85 5.44
C ASP A 22 6.89 13.79 4.45
N CYS A 23 7.80 13.27 3.61
CA CYS A 23 7.49 12.16 2.70
C CYS A 23 7.06 10.88 3.43
N CYS A 24 7.74 10.52 4.51
CA CYS A 24 7.39 9.34 5.29
C CYS A 24 6.01 9.47 5.96
N ARG A 25 5.57 10.69 6.30
CA ARG A 25 4.21 10.95 6.81
C ARG A 25 3.15 10.82 5.71
N SER A 26 3.48 11.14 4.46
CA SER A 26 2.61 10.93 3.29
C SER A 26 2.45 9.45 2.94
N GLY A 27 3.47 8.65 3.23
CA GLY A 27 3.38 7.20 3.35
C GLY A 27 4.59 6.44 2.84
N GLY A 28 4.52 5.12 2.93
CA GLY A 28 5.59 4.24 2.45
C GLY A 28 5.69 4.20 0.92
N PRO A 29 6.90 4.01 0.37
CA PRO A 29 7.14 3.89 -1.07
C PRO A 29 6.50 2.63 -1.66
N ALA A 30 6.18 2.67 -2.95
CA ALA A 30 6.02 1.46 -3.74
C ALA A 30 7.37 0.74 -3.90
N LEU A 31 7.32 -0.57 -4.11
CA LEU A 31 8.49 -1.41 -4.25
C LEU A 31 8.73 -1.78 -5.72
N HIS A 32 9.95 -1.60 -6.16
CA HIS A 32 10.42 -1.83 -7.52
C HIS A 32 11.41 -3.00 -7.56
N THR A 33 11.72 -3.51 -8.74
CA THR A 33 12.69 -4.62 -8.88
C THR A 33 14.05 -4.29 -8.24
N GLU A 34 14.42 -3.00 -8.18
CA GLU A 34 15.61 -2.49 -7.49
C GLU A 34 15.61 -2.78 -5.98
N ASP A 35 14.43 -2.96 -5.37
CA ASP A 35 14.25 -3.21 -3.94
C ASP A 35 14.30 -4.70 -3.59
N LEU A 36 14.37 -5.61 -4.58
CA LEU A 36 14.41 -7.05 -4.34
C LEU A 36 15.51 -7.48 -3.35
N PRO A 37 16.76 -6.94 -3.41
CA PRO A 37 17.79 -7.29 -2.45
C PRO A 37 17.44 -6.96 -0.99
N LEU A 38 16.69 -5.88 -0.74
CA LEU A 38 16.24 -5.49 0.61
C LEU A 38 15.21 -6.47 1.17
N ILE A 39 14.50 -7.17 0.30
CA ILE A 39 13.50 -8.18 0.67
C ILE A 39 14.20 -9.53 0.87
N GLU A 40 15.11 -9.90 -0.03
CA GLU A 40 15.87 -11.16 0.03
C GLU A 40 16.79 -11.24 1.26
N ASP A 41 17.40 -10.12 1.66
CA ASP A 41 18.26 -10.07 2.86
C ASP A 41 17.48 -9.89 4.17
N GLY A 42 16.16 -9.69 4.09
CA GLY A 42 15.27 -9.53 5.24
C GLY A 42 15.25 -8.13 5.86
N SER A 43 15.89 -7.12 5.24
CA SER A 43 15.79 -5.72 5.67
C SER A 43 14.36 -5.19 5.61
N ILE A 44 13.58 -5.67 4.64
CA ILE A 44 12.14 -5.46 4.50
C ILE A 44 11.45 -6.82 4.62
N SER A 45 10.74 -7.05 5.72
CA SER A 45 9.94 -8.25 5.89
C SER A 45 8.68 -8.18 5.01
N LEU A 46 8.25 -9.32 4.46
CA LEU A 46 6.95 -9.43 3.78
C LEU A 46 5.77 -9.01 4.69
N SER A 47 5.89 -9.15 6.01
CA SER A 47 4.88 -8.69 6.97
C SER A 47 4.78 -7.15 7.08
N GLU A 48 5.74 -6.42 6.51
CA GLU A 48 5.81 -4.95 6.45
C GLU A 48 5.33 -4.39 5.09
N ILE A 49 4.93 -5.28 4.16
CA ILE A 49 4.45 -4.95 2.81
C ILE A 49 2.93 -5.10 2.73
N VAL A 50 2.25 -4.10 2.16
CA VAL A 50 0.83 -4.18 1.78
C VAL A 50 0.70 -4.22 0.27
N THR A 51 -0.19 -5.10 -0.18
CA THR A 51 -0.61 -5.20 -1.57
C THR A 51 -1.83 -4.33 -1.80
N LEU A 52 -1.72 -3.36 -2.71
CA LEU A 52 -2.87 -2.71 -3.33
C LEU A 52 -3.22 -3.51 -4.59
N ARG A 53 -4.41 -4.11 -4.61
CA ARG A 53 -4.74 -5.11 -5.63
C ARG A 53 -5.20 -4.46 -6.93
N THR A 54 -5.05 -5.17 -8.04
CA THR A 54 -5.63 -4.75 -9.33
C THR A 54 -7.13 -4.46 -9.17
N GLY A 55 -7.60 -3.37 -9.79
CA GLY A 55 -8.98 -2.89 -9.70
C GLY A 55 -9.31 -2.14 -8.41
N GLU A 56 -8.47 -2.22 -7.38
CA GLU A 56 -8.65 -1.47 -6.14
C GLU A 56 -8.50 0.03 -6.39
N ARG A 57 -9.37 0.84 -5.78
CA ARG A 57 -9.22 2.30 -5.85
C ARG A 57 -8.11 2.77 -4.92
N ALA A 58 -7.11 3.42 -5.50
CA ALA A 58 -6.00 4.05 -4.79
C ALA A 58 -5.86 5.51 -5.23
N PHE A 59 -5.28 6.33 -4.36
CA PHE A 59 -4.94 7.70 -4.70
C PHE A 59 -3.65 7.73 -5.51
N ASP A 60 -3.75 8.10 -6.78
CA ASP A 60 -2.63 8.38 -7.66
C ASP A 60 -2.04 9.73 -7.29
N GLN A 61 -0.81 9.72 -6.77
CA GLN A 61 -0.15 10.94 -6.29
C GLN A 61 0.24 11.86 -7.46
N PRO A 62 0.89 11.39 -8.53
CA PRO A 62 1.10 12.19 -9.73
C PRO A 62 -0.18 12.75 -10.35
N GLY A 63 -1.21 11.92 -10.56
CA GLY A 63 -2.46 12.33 -11.19
C GLY A 63 -3.42 13.10 -10.27
N GLN A 64 -3.16 13.13 -8.96
CA GLN A 64 -3.99 13.78 -7.93
C GLN A 64 -5.45 13.32 -7.95
N MET A 65 -5.69 12.03 -8.19
CA MET A 65 -7.04 11.48 -8.29
C MET A 65 -7.14 10.07 -7.73
N VAL A 66 -8.35 9.67 -7.33
CA VAL A 66 -8.64 8.28 -6.95
C VAL A 66 -9.10 7.51 -8.18
N ALA A 67 -8.29 6.53 -8.59
CA ALA A 67 -8.54 5.69 -9.76
C ALA A 67 -8.43 4.21 -9.40
N PRO A 68 -9.12 3.30 -10.12
CA PRO A 68 -8.84 1.88 -10.02
C PRO A 68 -7.43 1.59 -10.54
N LEU A 69 -6.70 0.72 -9.84
CA LEU A 69 -5.37 0.29 -10.26
C LEU A 69 -5.44 -0.65 -11.47
N GLU A 70 -4.60 -0.43 -12.48
CA GLU A 70 -4.47 -1.31 -13.65
C GLU A 70 -3.67 -2.58 -13.34
N THR A 71 -2.69 -2.45 -12.44
CA THR A 71 -1.85 -3.54 -11.93
C THR A 71 -1.74 -3.44 -10.42
N GLU A 72 -1.41 -4.54 -9.75
CA GLU A 72 -1.13 -4.48 -8.32
C GLU A 72 0.10 -3.61 -8.01
N ILE A 73 0.15 -3.11 -6.78
CA ILE A 73 1.27 -2.34 -6.24
C ILE A 73 1.64 -2.93 -4.89
N LEU A 74 2.87 -3.38 -4.74
CA LEU A 74 3.47 -3.64 -3.45
C LEU A 74 4.04 -2.35 -2.88
N LYS A 75 3.72 -2.05 -1.62
CA LYS A 75 4.26 -0.86 -0.94
C LYS A 75 4.54 -1.12 0.52
N ILE A 76 5.45 -0.34 1.09
CA ILE A 76 5.67 -0.36 2.53
C ILE A 76 4.42 0.13 3.28
N LYS A 77 4.05 -0.62 4.32
CA LYS A 77 2.88 -0.35 5.15
C LYS A 77 2.98 0.96 5.91
N GLY A 78 1.79 1.47 6.23
CA GLY A 78 1.63 2.50 7.23
C GLY A 78 1.61 1.93 8.65
N ARG A 79 1.92 2.78 9.63
CA ARG A 79 1.96 2.49 11.06
C ARG A 79 0.61 2.71 11.70
N ASP A 80 0.20 1.81 12.60
CA ASP A 80 -0.94 1.97 13.52
C ASP A 80 -2.27 2.39 12.84
N GLY A 81 -2.52 1.86 11.63
CA GLY A 81 -3.72 2.20 10.85
C GLY A 81 -3.68 3.59 10.20
N SER A 82 -2.58 4.32 10.33
CA SER A 82 -2.30 5.55 9.58
C SER A 82 -1.52 5.24 8.30
N TRP A 83 -1.43 6.23 7.40
CA TRP A 83 -0.61 6.10 6.20
C TRP A 83 0.89 6.33 6.43
N ALA A 84 1.28 6.88 7.58
CA ALA A 84 2.69 7.19 7.86
C ALA A 84 3.53 5.91 7.84
N CYS A 85 4.60 5.90 7.06
CA CYS A 85 5.46 4.74 6.82
C CYS A 85 5.91 4.06 8.12
N ILE A 86 5.93 2.73 8.16
CA ILE A 86 6.30 1.96 9.36
C ILE A 86 7.74 2.25 9.84
N TYR A 87 8.66 2.55 8.94
CA TYR A 87 10.05 2.92 9.26
C TYR A 87 10.22 4.37 9.70
N PHE A 88 9.16 5.17 9.68
CA PHE A 88 9.19 6.50 10.26
C PHE A 88 9.10 6.42 11.78
N SER A 89 10.03 7.09 12.46
CA SER A 89 10.00 7.34 13.90
C SER A 89 9.41 8.73 14.15
N PRO A 90 8.15 8.85 14.61
CA PRO A 90 7.52 10.15 14.84
C PRO A 90 8.24 10.99 15.90
N GLU A 91 8.80 10.35 16.92
CA GLU A 91 9.44 10.98 18.07
C GLU A 91 10.71 11.72 17.67
N SER A 92 11.51 11.10 16.81
CA SER A 92 12.77 11.69 16.31
C SER A 92 12.63 12.35 14.94
N SER A 93 11.49 12.17 14.27
CA SER A 93 11.27 12.58 12.87
C SER A 93 12.33 12.01 11.91
N THR A 94 12.75 10.76 12.12
CA THR A 94 13.78 10.09 11.31
C THR A 94 13.25 8.80 10.69
N CYS A 95 13.82 8.41 9.55
CA CYS A 95 13.61 7.07 8.97
C CYS A 95 14.65 6.09 9.55
N SER A 96 14.20 4.95 10.07
CA SER A 96 15.07 3.93 10.66
C SER A 96 15.92 3.16 9.65
N MET A 97 15.52 3.16 8.37
CA MET A 97 16.24 2.51 7.27
C MET A 97 16.82 3.51 6.25
N TYR A 98 17.07 4.76 6.67
CA TYR A 98 17.44 5.83 5.72
C TYR A 98 18.63 5.46 4.81
N GLU A 99 19.65 4.78 5.35
CA GLU A 99 20.86 4.43 4.60
C GLU A 99 20.65 3.24 3.64
N THR A 100 19.58 2.46 3.83
CA THR A 100 19.20 1.30 3.00
C THR A 100 17.75 1.46 2.55
N ARG A 101 17.38 2.68 2.15
CA ARG A 101 15.99 3.05 1.85
C ARG A 101 15.58 2.54 0.46
N PRO A 102 14.29 2.28 0.21
CA PRO A 102 13.82 1.79 -1.09
C PRO A 102 14.04 2.80 -2.23
N ALA A 103 14.02 2.32 -3.47
CA ALA A 103 14.33 3.07 -4.68
C ALA A 103 13.52 4.37 -4.83
N GLU A 104 12.20 4.35 -4.61
CA GLU A 104 11.39 5.59 -4.64
C GLU A 104 11.84 6.58 -3.55
N CYS A 105 12.26 6.10 -2.37
CA CYS A 105 12.78 6.96 -1.30
C CYS A 105 14.17 7.51 -1.63
N GLU A 106 14.96 6.83 -2.46
CA GLU A 106 16.22 7.37 -2.98
C GLU A 106 15.99 8.43 -4.05
N ALA A 107 15.06 8.18 -4.96
CA ALA A 107 14.70 9.10 -6.04
C ALA A 107 13.93 10.34 -5.55
N LEU A 108 13.23 10.24 -4.41
CA LEU A 108 12.41 11.32 -3.89
C LEU A 108 13.25 12.50 -3.37
N PHE A 109 13.12 13.62 -4.06
CA PHE A 109 13.57 14.93 -3.60
C PHE A 109 12.43 15.94 -3.69
N CYS A 110 12.00 16.49 -2.54
CA CYS A 110 10.76 17.30 -2.50
C CYS A 110 10.83 18.61 -3.29
N GLU A 111 12.02 19.12 -3.60
CA GLU A 111 12.20 20.32 -4.43
C GLU A 111 12.27 20.00 -5.93
N ASP A 112 12.50 18.73 -6.30
CA ASP A 112 12.46 18.23 -7.68
C ASP A 112 12.01 16.77 -7.71
N THR A 113 10.73 16.55 -8.00
CA THR A 113 10.11 15.21 -8.05
C THR A 113 10.31 14.50 -9.39
N GLY A 114 11.01 15.11 -10.35
CA GLY A 114 11.24 14.55 -11.68
C GLY A 114 11.77 13.11 -11.69
N PRO A 115 12.81 12.79 -10.89
CA PRO A 115 13.33 11.42 -10.80
C PRO A 115 12.31 10.39 -10.31
N LEU A 116 11.55 10.72 -9.26
CA LEU A 116 10.49 9.84 -8.75
C LEU A 116 9.40 9.61 -9.80
N LEU A 117 8.94 10.68 -10.48
CA LEU A 117 7.93 10.59 -11.52
C LEU A 117 8.38 9.72 -12.70
N ALA A 118 9.68 9.73 -13.02
CA ALA A 118 10.23 8.96 -14.13
C ALA A 118 10.21 7.44 -13.91
N MET A 119 10.21 7.00 -12.65
CA MET A 119 10.17 5.58 -12.25
C MET A 119 8.81 5.12 -11.72
N TYR A 120 7.93 6.05 -11.35
CA TYR A 120 6.72 5.79 -10.54
C TYR A 120 5.92 4.55 -10.95
N ASP A 121 5.66 4.35 -12.24
CA ASP A 121 4.82 3.27 -12.80
C ASP A 121 5.62 2.17 -13.52
N LYS A 122 6.94 2.13 -13.37
CA LYS A 122 7.83 1.20 -14.07
C LYS A 122 8.42 0.17 -13.13
N ASP A 123 8.62 -1.04 -13.63
CA ASP A 123 9.39 -2.10 -12.96
C ASP A 123 8.98 -2.33 -11.49
N ARG A 124 7.67 -2.22 -11.20
CA ARG A 124 7.10 -2.49 -9.88
C ARG A 124 7.13 -4.00 -9.60
N LEU A 125 7.45 -4.36 -8.36
CA LEU A 125 7.33 -5.73 -7.89
C LEU A 125 5.86 -6.14 -7.74
N THR A 126 5.60 -7.39 -8.06
CA THR A 126 4.36 -8.12 -7.82
C THR A 126 4.56 -9.15 -6.70
N ARG A 127 3.48 -9.68 -6.13
CA ARG A 127 3.57 -10.77 -5.14
C ARG A 127 4.24 -12.02 -5.72
N ALA A 128 4.10 -12.24 -7.03
CA ALA A 128 4.68 -13.37 -7.72
C ALA A 128 6.22 -13.28 -7.81
N ASP A 129 6.77 -12.06 -7.86
CA ASP A 129 8.22 -11.85 -7.89
C ASP A 129 8.88 -12.21 -6.54
N LEU A 130 8.11 -12.18 -5.45
CA LEU A 130 8.60 -12.41 -4.08
C LEU A 130 8.40 -13.85 -3.59
N LEU A 131 7.89 -14.73 -4.44
CA LEU A 131 7.64 -16.13 -4.11
C LEU A 131 8.22 -17.03 -5.21
N PRO A 132 8.77 -18.20 -4.85
CA PRO A 132 9.23 -19.17 -5.85
C PRO A 132 8.09 -19.59 -6.80
N GLU A 133 8.45 -19.87 -8.05
CA GLU A 133 7.50 -20.42 -9.02
C GLU A 133 6.86 -21.72 -8.48
N GLY A 134 5.53 -21.82 -8.61
CA GLY A 134 4.77 -22.96 -8.09
C GLY A 134 4.53 -22.98 -6.58
N HIS A 135 4.93 -21.93 -5.85
CA HIS A 135 4.66 -21.83 -4.42
C HIS A 135 3.14 -21.88 -4.13
N PRO A 136 2.65 -22.70 -3.17
CA PRO A 136 1.20 -22.86 -2.92
C PRO A 136 0.47 -21.56 -2.58
N LEU A 137 1.16 -20.59 -1.97
CA LEU A 137 0.58 -19.26 -1.69
C LEU A 137 0.14 -18.53 -2.95
N LEU A 138 0.79 -18.75 -4.11
CA LEU A 138 0.36 -18.14 -5.37
C LEU A 138 -1.07 -18.56 -5.72
N SER A 139 -1.39 -19.85 -5.57
CA SER A 139 -2.74 -20.35 -5.80
C SER A 139 -3.75 -19.82 -4.77
N LEU A 140 -3.36 -19.75 -3.51
CA LEU A 140 -4.20 -19.20 -2.43
C LEU A 140 -4.54 -17.73 -2.65
N MET A 141 -3.56 -16.93 -3.10
CA MET A 141 -3.74 -15.52 -3.42
C MET A 141 -4.65 -15.35 -4.64
N ALA A 142 -4.46 -16.15 -5.70
CA ALA A 142 -5.33 -16.12 -6.87
C ALA A 142 -6.80 -16.48 -6.53
N ASP A 143 -7.01 -17.49 -5.68
CA ASP A 143 -8.34 -17.88 -5.20
C ASP A 143 -9.01 -16.77 -4.38
N HIS A 144 -8.23 -16.07 -3.54
CA HIS A 144 -8.72 -14.92 -2.79
C HIS A 144 -9.06 -13.77 -3.72
N ASP A 145 -8.17 -13.41 -4.65
CA ASP A 145 -8.40 -12.31 -5.59
C ASP A 145 -9.64 -12.52 -6.45
N ALA A 146 -9.85 -13.75 -6.95
CA ALA A 146 -11.05 -14.09 -7.73
C ALA A 146 -12.35 -13.97 -6.92
N LYS A 147 -12.33 -14.30 -5.63
CA LYS A 147 -13.51 -14.22 -4.75
C LYS A 147 -13.72 -12.85 -4.14
N CYS A 148 -12.66 -12.08 -3.98
CA CYS A 148 -12.62 -10.76 -3.32
C CYS A 148 -12.22 -9.66 -4.31
N ASP A 149 -12.68 -9.75 -5.55
CA ASP A 149 -12.36 -8.81 -6.62
C ASP A 149 -12.84 -7.38 -6.26
N PRO A 150 -11.95 -6.37 -6.24
CA PRO A 150 -12.31 -5.00 -5.87
C PRO A 150 -13.34 -4.33 -6.79
N VAL A 151 -13.35 -4.64 -8.09
CA VAL A 151 -14.28 -4.05 -9.07
C VAL A 151 -15.68 -4.63 -8.85
N LEU A 152 -15.77 -5.95 -8.70
CA LEU A 152 -17.02 -6.63 -8.35
C LEU A 152 -17.55 -6.12 -7.00
N MET A 153 -16.69 -6.02 -5.99
CA MET A 153 -17.04 -5.47 -4.68
C MET A 153 -17.64 -4.05 -4.80
N GLU A 154 -17.01 -3.16 -5.56
CA GLU A 154 -17.51 -1.80 -5.79
C GLU A 154 -18.88 -1.82 -6.50
N SER A 155 -19.06 -2.69 -7.50
CA SER A 155 -20.33 -2.81 -8.23
C SER A 155 -21.47 -3.32 -7.35
N LEU A 156 -21.21 -4.35 -6.53
CA LEU A 156 -22.18 -4.92 -5.59
C LEU A 156 -22.54 -3.91 -4.51
N ALA A 157 -21.56 -3.16 -4.00
CA ALA A 157 -21.79 -2.12 -3.01
C ALA A 157 -22.69 -0.98 -3.52
N LYS A 158 -22.53 -0.59 -4.80
CA LYS A 158 -23.41 0.42 -5.44
C LYS A 158 -24.83 -0.10 -5.60
N ALA A 159 -25.00 -1.29 -6.17
CA ALA A 159 -26.32 -1.90 -6.35
C ALA A 159 -27.03 -2.13 -5.01
N ALA A 160 -26.32 -2.62 -3.98
CA ALA A 160 -26.87 -2.82 -2.65
C ALA A 160 -27.33 -1.50 -2.00
N ARG A 161 -26.58 -0.40 -2.21
CA ARG A 161 -26.99 0.95 -1.77
C ARG A 161 -28.27 1.43 -2.44
N GLU A 162 -28.50 1.01 -3.68
CA GLU A 162 -29.72 1.32 -4.46
C GLU A 162 -30.91 0.40 -4.11
N GLY A 163 -30.73 -0.56 -3.21
CA GLY A 163 -31.78 -1.44 -2.69
C GLY A 163 -31.79 -2.85 -3.28
N ASP A 164 -30.78 -3.22 -4.07
CA ASP A 164 -30.64 -4.59 -4.56
C ASP A 164 -30.24 -5.55 -3.43
N ARG A 165 -31.20 -6.38 -3.02
CA ARG A 165 -31.01 -7.37 -1.94
C ARG A 165 -30.05 -8.49 -2.34
N GLU A 166 -30.06 -8.93 -3.60
CA GLU A 166 -29.18 -10.01 -4.06
C GLU A 166 -27.72 -9.53 -4.10
N ALA A 167 -27.51 -8.30 -4.58
CA ALA A 167 -26.20 -7.66 -4.52
C ALA A 167 -25.69 -7.50 -3.08
N GLY A 168 -26.60 -7.14 -2.15
CA GLY A 168 -26.28 -7.05 -0.72
C GLY A 168 -25.84 -8.38 -0.09
N GLU A 169 -26.53 -9.48 -0.39
CA GLU A 169 -26.15 -10.83 0.09
C GLU A 169 -24.84 -11.32 -0.55
N ALA A 170 -24.63 -11.05 -1.85
CA ALA A 170 -23.38 -11.38 -2.52
C ALA A 170 -22.19 -10.61 -1.92
N LEU A 171 -22.35 -9.30 -1.67
CA LEU A 171 -21.35 -8.47 -1.00
C LEU A 171 -21.05 -8.99 0.41
N LYS A 172 -22.09 -9.36 1.16
CA LYS A 172 -21.94 -9.94 2.50
C LYS A 172 -21.12 -11.23 2.44
N GLY A 173 -21.45 -12.15 1.54
CA GLY A 173 -20.70 -13.39 1.33
C GLY A 173 -19.23 -13.13 1.01
N MET A 174 -18.95 -12.14 0.17
CA MET A 174 -17.59 -11.73 -0.17
C MET A 174 -16.80 -11.21 1.04
N VAL A 175 -17.39 -10.34 1.85
CA VAL A 175 -16.74 -9.79 3.06
C VAL A 175 -16.51 -10.87 4.11
N VAL A 176 -17.48 -11.78 4.32
CA VAL A 176 -17.32 -12.94 5.21
C VAL A 176 -16.17 -13.82 4.73
N PHE A 177 -16.09 -14.09 3.42
CA PHE A 177 -15.02 -14.90 2.86
C PHE A 177 -13.63 -14.25 3.08
N ASP A 178 -13.47 -12.95 2.82
CA ASP A 178 -12.22 -12.21 3.09
C ASP A 178 -11.82 -12.30 4.58
N MET A 179 -12.79 -12.13 5.48
CA MET A 179 -12.55 -12.20 6.93
C MET A 179 -12.13 -13.60 7.38
N GLU A 180 -12.85 -14.63 6.93
CA GLU A 180 -12.54 -16.02 7.30
C GLU A 180 -11.20 -16.47 6.73
N MET A 181 -10.84 -16.07 5.51
CA MET A 181 -9.51 -16.35 4.95
C MET A 181 -8.40 -15.74 5.82
N ARG A 182 -8.52 -14.46 6.17
CA ARG A 182 -7.53 -13.76 7.01
C ARG A 182 -7.43 -14.33 8.43
N ARG A 183 -8.50 -14.96 8.94
CA ARG A 183 -8.54 -15.61 10.25
C ARG A 183 -7.97 -17.04 10.19
N LEU A 184 -8.47 -17.85 9.26
CA LEU A 184 -8.18 -19.28 9.16
C LEU A 184 -6.79 -19.55 8.61
N VAL A 185 -6.29 -18.75 7.67
CA VAL A 185 -4.98 -19.01 7.05
C VAL A 185 -3.86 -18.97 8.10
N PRO A 186 -3.70 -17.91 8.92
CA PRO A 186 -2.77 -17.93 10.05
C PRO A 186 -3.06 -19.06 11.04
N GLU A 187 -4.34 -19.27 11.43
CA GLU A 187 -4.73 -20.30 12.41
C GLU A 187 -4.32 -21.72 11.98
N LYS A 188 -4.51 -22.06 10.71
CA LYS A 188 -4.27 -23.41 10.18
C LYS A 188 -2.84 -23.66 9.75
N THR A 189 -2.09 -22.62 9.41
CA THR A 189 -0.73 -22.74 8.87
C THR A 189 0.37 -22.34 9.86
N GLY A 190 0.02 -21.57 10.90
CA GLY A 190 0.99 -20.97 11.81
C GLY A 190 1.73 -19.76 11.24
N MET A 191 1.32 -19.26 10.06
CA MET A 191 1.89 -18.02 9.49
C MET A 191 1.59 -16.81 10.36
N ASP A 192 2.50 -15.82 10.34
CA ASP A 192 2.30 -14.54 11.01
C ASP A 192 1.04 -13.83 10.43
N PRO A 193 0.04 -13.49 11.26
CA PRO A 193 -1.13 -12.73 10.82
C PRO A 193 -0.81 -11.40 10.12
N ASN A 194 0.35 -10.80 10.38
CA ASN A 194 0.79 -9.57 9.71
C ASN A 194 1.09 -9.78 8.21
N MET A 195 1.29 -11.02 7.76
CA MET A 195 1.41 -11.38 6.35
C MET A 195 0.11 -11.19 5.56
N ASN A 196 -1.05 -11.09 6.22
CA ASN A 196 -2.35 -11.01 5.55
C ASN A 196 -2.45 -9.87 4.55
N GLU A 197 -1.84 -8.71 4.81
CA GLU A 197 -1.90 -7.57 3.88
C GLU A 197 -0.96 -7.72 2.69
N PHE A 198 0.13 -8.49 2.84
CA PHE A 198 0.93 -8.92 1.70
C PHE A 198 0.14 -9.93 0.87
N LEU A 199 -0.39 -10.99 1.50
CA LEU A 199 -1.06 -12.09 0.79
C LEU A 199 -2.39 -11.66 0.16
N PHE A 200 -3.24 -10.98 0.91
CA PHE A 200 -4.65 -10.73 0.56
C PHE A 200 -4.95 -9.25 0.31
N GLY A 201 -3.93 -8.40 0.32
CA GLY A 201 -4.07 -6.95 0.22
C GLY A 201 -4.85 -6.33 1.39
N ARG A 202 -5.32 -5.10 1.20
CA ARG A 202 -6.15 -4.41 2.21
C ARG A 202 -7.48 -5.16 2.42
N PRO A 203 -7.98 -5.29 3.67
CA PRO A 203 -9.27 -5.92 3.95
C PRO A 203 -10.42 -5.27 3.18
N LEU A 204 -11.41 -6.06 2.74
CA LEU A 204 -12.56 -5.52 2.01
C LEU A 204 -13.35 -4.49 2.83
N ARG A 205 -13.43 -4.68 4.15
CA ARG A 205 -14.01 -3.68 5.07
C ARG A 205 -13.29 -2.32 5.01
N THR A 206 -11.98 -2.33 4.79
CA THR A 206 -11.17 -1.11 4.66
C THR A 206 -11.48 -0.44 3.33
N LEU A 207 -11.59 -1.21 2.25
CA LEU A 207 -11.95 -0.69 0.92
C LEU A 207 -13.37 -0.09 0.91
N LEU A 208 -14.34 -0.81 1.47
CA LEU A 208 -15.71 -0.32 1.66
C LEU A 208 -15.76 0.97 2.49
N GLY A 209 -14.89 1.09 3.50
CA GLY A 209 -14.74 2.31 4.29
C GLY A 209 -14.38 3.53 3.43
N THR A 210 -13.55 3.37 2.39
CA THR A 210 -13.23 4.46 1.44
C THR A 210 -14.42 4.90 0.60
N MET A 211 -15.45 4.07 0.51
CA MET A 211 -16.72 4.35 -0.16
C MET A 211 -17.81 4.87 0.80
N ASN A 212 -17.43 5.21 2.04
CA ASN A 212 -18.33 5.56 3.15
C ASN A 212 -19.34 4.44 3.47
N ILE A 213 -18.87 3.18 3.44
CA ILE A 213 -19.66 2.01 3.84
C ILE A 213 -18.97 1.38 5.05
N LYS A 214 -19.62 1.47 6.22
CA LYS A 214 -19.11 0.80 7.42
C LYS A 214 -19.65 -0.61 7.50
N VAL A 215 -18.77 -1.54 7.86
CA VAL A 215 -19.07 -2.96 8.07
C VAL A 215 -19.09 -3.23 9.57
N TYR A 216 -20.14 -3.88 10.06
CA TYR A 216 -20.29 -4.23 11.47
C TYR A 216 -20.64 -5.71 11.63
N GLU A 217 -20.12 -6.32 12.67
CA GLU A 217 -20.50 -7.65 13.11
C GLU A 217 -21.60 -7.53 14.18
N MET A 218 -22.71 -8.23 13.98
CA MET A 218 -23.83 -8.34 14.92
C MET A 218 -24.31 -9.79 14.95
N ASP A 219 -24.27 -10.44 16.10
CA ASP A 219 -24.79 -11.81 16.30
C ASP A 219 -24.26 -12.81 15.24
N GLU A 220 -22.95 -12.83 15.01
CA GLU A 220 -22.28 -13.67 13.99
C GLU A 220 -22.67 -13.35 12.53
N THR A 221 -23.38 -12.23 12.30
CA THR A 221 -23.74 -11.74 10.98
C THR A 221 -23.09 -10.40 10.66
N ILE A 222 -22.74 -10.18 9.40
CA ILE A 222 -22.25 -8.89 8.92
C ILE A 222 -23.42 -8.01 8.46
N ARG A 223 -23.36 -6.72 8.81
CA ARG A 223 -24.25 -5.66 8.32
C ARG A 223 -23.46 -4.48 7.74
N PHE A 224 -24.08 -3.79 6.79
CA PHE A 224 -23.53 -2.60 6.14
C PHE A 224 -24.31 -1.35 6.57
N ASN A 225 -23.59 -0.26 6.85
CA ASN A 225 -24.15 1.08 6.93
C ASN A 225 -23.67 1.88 5.72
N PHE A 226 -24.58 2.19 4.80
CA PHE A 226 -24.30 2.94 3.57
C PHE A 226 -24.39 4.46 3.73
N HIS A 227 -24.74 4.97 4.91
CA HIS A 227 -24.91 6.40 5.22
C HIS A 227 -23.85 6.92 6.21
N ALA A 228 -22.67 6.28 6.20
CA ALA A 228 -21.68 6.38 7.26
C ALA A 228 -20.70 7.55 7.13
#